data_AF-A0A3P8WG54-F1
#
_entry.id   AF-A0A3P8WG54-F1
#
_cell.length_a   1.000
_cell.length_b   1.000
_cell.length_c   1.000
_cell.angle_alpha   90.00
_cell.angle_beta   90.00
_cell.angle_gamma   90.00
#
_symmetry.space_group_name_H-M   'P 1'
#
loop_
_entity.id
_entity.type
_entity.pdbx_description
1 polymer ?
#
loop_
_entity_poly.entity_id
_entity_poly.type
_entity_poly.pdbx_seq_one_letter_code
_entity_poly.pdbx_strand_id
1 'polypeptide(L)'
;MEGIKKKMQMLKLDKENAIDRAEEAETGKKAAEKICTQLEEELLALHKKLKGAEDELDKYSEALKEAQENLELSEKRTGEAESEVASLNRRIQLVESELDRTGERLAVSLQKLEEAEKMAYDSERDRKVFEDRAMNEEERMAIQEMQLKEAKQIAEEANRKYEEVARKLVVLERDLERAEVRAENGESKCSEMVETLKNVTENTKSLEALSFECSEKEDRYEERIKLLDDKLKEAEIHAESAERSADKLKKTVVDLEGQLSLAIEKKTELEKTLEVTMQELSVL
;
A
#
# COMPACT_ATOMS: atom_id res chain seq x y z
N MET A 1 127.19 -164.18 31.75
CA MET A 1 125.87 -164.10 31.07
C MET A 1 124.95 -163.00 31.62
N GLU A 2 125.28 -162.27 32.70
CA GLU A 2 124.42 -161.20 33.27
C GLU A 2 124.58 -159.80 32.65
N GLY A 3 125.73 -159.45 32.06
CA GLY A 3 126.00 -158.09 31.56
C GLY A 3 125.21 -157.66 30.32
N ILE A 4 124.92 -158.61 29.41
CA ILE A 4 124.19 -158.31 28.15
C ILE A 4 122.70 -158.06 28.43
N LYS A 5 122.12 -158.74 29.43
CA LYS A 5 120.71 -158.59 29.81
C LYS A 5 120.42 -157.21 30.41
N LYS A 6 121.32 -156.68 31.23
CA LYS A 6 121.22 -155.31 31.79
C LYS A 6 121.33 -154.21 30.74
N LYS A 7 122.20 -154.37 29.73
CA LYS A 7 122.36 -153.38 28.66
C LYS A 7 121.16 -153.34 27.71
N MET A 8 120.55 -154.50 27.45
CA MET A 8 119.31 -154.60 26.67
C MET A 8 118.10 -154.04 27.44
N GLN A 9 118.05 -154.22 28.77
CA GLN A 9 117.04 -153.56 29.62
C GLN A 9 117.22 -152.03 29.66
N MET A 10 118.45 -151.54 29.77
CA MET A 10 118.75 -150.09 29.71
C MET A 10 118.33 -149.47 28.37
N LEU A 11 118.69 -150.08 27.24
CA LEU A 11 118.29 -149.57 25.92
C LEU A 11 116.78 -149.63 25.69
N LYS A 12 116.08 -150.62 26.27
CA LYS A 12 114.63 -150.68 26.22
C LYS A 12 113.98 -149.56 27.05
N LEU A 13 114.52 -149.28 28.24
CA LEU A 13 114.09 -148.19 29.10
C LEU A 13 114.36 -146.82 28.47
N ASP A 14 115.53 -146.63 27.84
CA ASP A 14 115.86 -145.38 27.14
C ASP A 14 114.96 -145.15 25.92
N LYS A 15 114.61 -146.23 25.19
CA LYS A 15 113.65 -146.16 24.10
C LYS A 15 112.24 -145.85 24.59
N GLU A 16 111.79 -146.49 25.67
CA GLU A 16 110.50 -146.20 26.30
C GLU A 16 110.45 -144.74 26.78
N ASN A 17 111.47 -144.25 27.50
CA ASN A 17 111.57 -142.85 27.92
C ASN A 17 111.61 -141.83 26.76
N ALA A 18 112.25 -142.17 25.65
CA ALA A 18 112.30 -141.30 24.47
C ALA A 18 110.95 -141.25 23.74
N ILE A 19 110.22 -142.38 23.74
CA ILE A 19 108.84 -142.44 23.23
C ILE A 19 107.92 -141.64 24.14
N ASP A 20 108.00 -141.81 25.46
CA ASP A 20 107.18 -141.07 26.42
C ASP A 20 107.42 -139.56 26.31
N ARG A 21 108.68 -139.11 26.14
CA ARG A 21 109.00 -137.70 25.89
C ARG A 21 108.48 -137.18 24.54
N ALA A 22 108.51 -138.01 23.50
CA ALA A 22 107.96 -137.63 22.20
C ALA A 22 106.43 -137.53 22.26
N GLU A 23 105.77 -138.43 22.99
CA GLU A 23 104.33 -138.39 23.25
C GLU A 23 103.93 -137.19 24.13
N GLU A 24 104.71 -136.85 25.16
CA GLU A 24 104.53 -135.63 25.96
C GLU A 24 104.73 -134.36 25.13
N ALA A 25 105.73 -134.32 24.25
CA ALA A 25 105.95 -133.19 23.34
C ALA A 25 104.84 -133.08 22.30
N GLU A 26 104.33 -134.20 21.77
CA GLU A 26 103.23 -134.21 20.80
C GLU A 26 101.90 -133.80 21.44
N THR A 27 101.63 -134.25 22.67
CA THR A 27 100.46 -133.83 23.45
C THR A 27 100.54 -132.34 23.84
N GLY A 28 101.71 -131.85 24.24
CA GLY A 28 101.97 -130.44 24.49
C GLY A 28 101.80 -129.56 23.25
N LYS A 29 102.32 -130.01 22.10
CA LYS A 29 102.12 -129.35 20.81
C LYS A 29 100.64 -129.28 20.43
N LYS A 30 99.90 -130.39 20.53
CA LYS A 30 98.45 -130.42 20.26
C LYS A 30 97.65 -129.52 21.20
N ALA A 31 98.07 -129.40 22.47
CA ALA A 31 97.45 -128.47 23.42
C ALA A 31 97.72 -127.00 23.07
N ALA A 32 98.97 -126.66 22.70
CA ALA A 32 99.33 -125.32 22.26
C ALA A 32 98.65 -124.94 20.94
N GLU A 33 98.59 -125.85 19.96
CA GLU A 33 97.85 -125.64 18.71
C GLU A 33 96.36 -125.40 18.98
N LYS A 34 95.74 -126.15 19.90
CA LYS A 34 94.35 -125.89 20.32
C LYS A 34 94.16 -124.51 20.93
N ILE A 35 95.08 -124.08 21.81
CA ILE A 35 95.02 -122.75 22.43
C ILE A 35 95.23 -121.65 21.38
N CYS A 36 96.17 -121.81 20.46
CA CYS A 36 96.36 -120.88 19.35
C CYS A 36 95.11 -120.79 18.48
N THR A 37 94.49 -121.93 18.12
CA THR A 37 93.24 -121.91 17.33
C THR A 37 92.09 -121.22 18.08
N GLN A 38 91.98 -121.42 19.40
CA GLN A 38 90.96 -120.73 20.21
C GLN A 38 91.21 -119.22 20.28
N LEU A 39 92.46 -118.80 20.46
CA LEU A 39 92.81 -117.37 20.49
C LEU A 39 92.65 -116.71 19.12
N GLU A 40 92.92 -117.42 18.02
CA GLU A 40 92.68 -116.95 16.66
C GLU A 40 91.17 -116.79 16.39
N GLU A 41 90.34 -117.73 16.83
CA GLU A 41 88.88 -117.64 16.77
C GLU A 41 88.33 -116.49 17.62
N GLU A 42 88.85 -116.28 18.84
CA GLU A 42 88.49 -115.17 19.72
C GLU A 42 88.91 -113.81 19.14
N LEU A 43 90.11 -113.71 18.57
CA LEU A 43 90.56 -112.51 17.86
C LEU A 43 89.66 -112.18 16.67
N LEU A 44 89.30 -113.19 15.86
CA LEU A 44 88.34 -113.03 14.77
C LEU A 44 86.97 -112.55 15.26
N ALA A 45 86.47 -113.11 16.37
CA ALA A 45 85.20 -112.71 16.96
C ALA A 45 85.23 -111.28 17.51
N LEU A 46 86.32 -110.89 18.18
CA LEU A 46 86.53 -109.53 18.69
C LEU A 46 86.68 -108.52 17.54
N HIS A 47 87.41 -108.86 16.49
CA HIS A 47 87.58 -108.00 15.33
C HIS A 47 86.24 -107.79 14.60
N LYS A 48 85.40 -108.83 14.51
CA LYS A 48 84.04 -108.72 13.97
C LYS A 48 83.13 -107.84 14.84
N LYS A 49 83.23 -107.94 16.18
CA LYS A 49 82.49 -107.07 17.10
C LYS A 49 82.96 -105.61 17.04
N LEU A 50 84.27 -105.38 16.96
CA LEU A 50 84.86 -104.06 16.81
C LEU A 50 84.33 -103.39 15.54
N LYS A 51 84.40 -104.11 14.41
CA LYS A 51 83.89 -103.62 13.13
C LYS A 51 82.39 -103.31 13.17
N GLY A 52 81.60 -104.15 13.84
CA GLY A 52 80.16 -103.88 14.04
C GLY A 52 79.90 -102.63 14.89
N ALA A 53 80.71 -102.39 15.92
CA ALA A 53 80.61 -101.20 16.75
C ALA A 53 81.08 -99.93 16.03
N GLU A 54 82.11 -100.02 15.17
CA GLU A 54 82.56 -98.94 14.28
C GLU A 54 81.46 -98.58 13.28
N ASP A 55 80.86 -99.57 12.61
CA ASP A 55 79.75 -99.36 11.67
C ASP A 55 78.53 -98.73 12.37
N GLU A 56 78.26 -99.06 13.64
CA GLU A 56 77.21 -98.44 14.45
C GLU A 56 77.57 -97.00 14.86
N LEU A 57 78.82 -96.77 15.26
CA LEU A 57 79.31 -95.44 15.63
C LEU A 57 79.24 -94.47 14.44
N ASP A 58 79.60 -94.93 13.24
CA ASP A 58 79.51 -94.15 12.01
C ASP A 58 78.05 -93.79 11.70
N LYS A 59 77.13 -94.77 11.79
CA LYS A 59 75.69 -94.52 11.60
C LYS A 59 75.13 -93.52 12.61
N TYR A 60 75.46 -93.66 13.88
CA TYR A 60 74.99 -92.72 14.91
C TYR A 60 75.61 -91.33 14.74
N SER A 61 76.87 -91.25 14.29
CA SER A 61 77.55 -89.97 14.03
C SER A 61 76.93 -89.24 12.83
N GLU A 62 76.61 -89.95 11.76
CA GLU A 62 75.89 -89.39 10.60
C GLU A 62 74.48 -88.94 10.99
N ALA A 63 73.73 -89.79 11.71
CA ALA A 63 72.38 -89.46 12.19
C ALA A 63 72.39 -88.25 13.14
N LEU A 64 73.41 -88.12 14.00
CA LEU A 64 73.57 -86.98 14.89
C LEU A 64 73.82 -85.70 14.10
N LYS A 65 74.70 -85.73 13.08
CA LYS A 65 74.96 -84.57 12.22
C LYS A 65 73.70 -84.15 11.48
N GLU A 66 72.97 -85.09 10.88
CA GLU A 66 71.72 -84.79 10.18
C GLU A 66 70.66 -84.21 11.13
N ALA A 67 70.55 -84.74 12.36
CA ALA A 67 69.65 -84.20 13.37
C ALA A 67 70.05 -82.77 13.81
N GLN A 68 71.35 -82.49 13.93
CA GLN A 68 71.86 -81.16 14.25
C GLN A 68 71.58 -80.15 13.13
N GLU A 69 71.84 -80.51 11.87
CA GLU A 69 71.54 -79.65 10.72
C GLU A 69 70.03 -79.36 10.61
N ASN A 70 69.19 -80.38 10.82
CA ASN A 70 67.74 -80.20 10.84
C ASN A 70 67.26 -79.31 12.00
N LEU A 71 67.89 -79.43 13.17
CA LEU A 71 67.61 -78.57 14.32
C LEU A 71 67.96 -77.11 14.01
N GLU A 72 69.15 -76.84 13.49
CA GLU A 72 69.59 -75.48 13.13
C GLU A 72 68.67 -74.85 12.06
N LEU A 73 68.26 -75.62 11.06
CA LEU A 73 67.30 -75.16 10.05
C LEU A 73 65.93 -74.84 10.67
N SER A 74 65.48 -75.63 11.64
CA SER A 74 64.22 -75.40 12.36
C SER A 74 64.31 -74.17 13.26
N GLU A 75 65.41 -73.99 14.00
CA GLU A 75 65.66 -72.81 14.83
C GLU A 75 65.73 -71.53 13.99
N LYS A 76 66.37 -71.59 12.83
CA LYS A 76 66.38 -70.45 11.89
C LYS A 76 64.98 -70.10 11.39
N ARG A 77 64.18 -71.10 10.98
CA ARG A 77 62.80 -70.88 10.53
C ARG A 77 61.90 -70.32 11.63
N THR A 78 62.05 -70.81 12.86
CA THR A 78 61.29 -70.30 14.01
C THR A 78 61.67 -68.86 14.33
N GLY A 79 62.96 -68.52 14.33
CA GLY A 79 63.41 -67.13 14.50
C GLY A 79 62.91 -66.17 13.40
N GLU A 80 62.89 -66.62 12.14
CA GLU A 80 62.30 -65.86 11.02
C GLU A 80 60.79 -65.63 11.23
N ALA A 81 60.05 -66.68 11.63
CA ALA A 81 58.62 -66.59 11.91
C ALA A 81 58.30 -65.69 13.13
N GLU A 82 59.09 -65.78 14.20
CA GLU A 82 58.94 -64.92 15.38
C GLU A 82 59.17 -63.44 15.04
N SER A 83 60.16 -63.15 14.19
CA SER A 83 60.43 -61.81 13.69
C SER A 83 59.26 -61.27 12.83
N GLU A 84 58.70 -62.11 11.96
CA GLU A 84 57.53 -61.76 11.15
C GLU A 84 56.29 -61.49 12.01
N VAL A 85 56.02 -62.34 13.00
CA VAL A 85 54.93 -62.15 13.97
C VAL A 85 55.12 -60.85 14.76
N ALA A 86 56.34 -60.53 15.19
CA ALA A 86 56.61 -59.27 15.88
C ALA A 86 56.36 -58.05 14.98
N SER A 87 56.73 -58.13 13.70
CA SER A 87 56.47 -57.08 12.71
C SER A 87 54.98 -56.89 12.45
N LEU A 88 54.24 -57.98 12.25
CA LEU A 88 52.79 -57.96 12.03
C LEU A 88 52.05 -57.40 13.26
N ASN A 89 52.44 -57.76 14.48
CA ASN A 89 51.86 -57.21 15.69
C ASN A 89 52.05 -55.69 15.80
N ARG A 90 53.23 -55.17 15.44
CA ARG A 90 53.44 -53.70 15.39
C ARG A 90 52.55 -53.05 14.33
N ARG A 91 52.38 -53.70 13.17
CA ARG A 91 51.51 -53.20 12.11
C ARG A 91 50.04 -53.17 12.54
N ILE A 92 49.56 -54.20 13.24
CA ILE A 92 48.21 -54.26 13.79
C ILE A 92 47.96 -53.08 14.73
N GLN A 93 48.84 -52.82 15.69
CA GLN A 93 48.70 -51.70 16.63
C GLN A 93 48.65 -50.33 15.94
N LEU A 94 49.45 -50.14 14.89
CA LEU A 94 49.43 -48.90 14.10
C LEU A 94 48.10 -48.73 13.36
N VAL A 95 47.59 -49.79 12.73
CA VAL A 95 46.30 -49.76 12.01
C VAL A 95 45.14 -49.55 12.98
N GLU A 96 45.15 -50.18 14.15
CA GLU A 96 44.15 -49.96 15.20
C GLU A 96 44.15 -48.50 15.67
N SER A 97 45.33 -47.93 15.91
CA SER A 97 45.45 -46.52 16.31
C SER A 97 44.97 -45.56 15.21
N GLU A 98 45.20 -45.88 13.94
CA GLU A 98 44.69 -45.10 12.81
C GLU A 98 43.17 -45.24 12.66
N LEU A 99 42.63 -46.44 12.90
CA LEU A 99 41.19 -46.69 12.90
C LEU A 99 40.48 -45.87 13.98
N ASP A 100 41.02 -45.84 15.20
CA ASP A 100 40.44 -45.05 16.30
C ASP A 100 40.45 -43.55 15.95
N ARG A 101 41.59 -43.03 15.46
CA ARG A 101 41.71 -41.61 15.05
C ARG A 101 40.75 -41.25 13.92
N THR A 102 40.58 -42.14 12.95
CA THR A 102 39.64 -41.90 11.84
C THR A 102 38.19 -41.99 12.30
N GLY A 103 37.88 -42.90 13.23
CA GLY A 103 36.58 -43.01 13.88
C GLY A 103 36.20 -41.74 14.65
N GLU A 104 37.11 -41.20 15.46
CA GLU A 104 36.88 -39.93 16.18
C GLU A 104 36.65 -38.76 15.23
N ARG A 105 37.46 -38.65 14.17
CA ARG A 105 37.29 -37.60 13.14
C ARG A 105 35.95 -37.73 12.41
N LEU A 106 35.53 -38.96 12.12
CA LEU A 106 34.24 -39.22 11.50
C LEU A 106 33.09 -38.81 12.42
N ALA A 107 33.14 -39.17 13.71
CA ALA A 107 32.12 -38.80 14.69
C ALA A 107 31.93 -37.28 14.78
N VAL A 108 33.02 -36.52 14.85
CA VAL A 108 32.96 -35.04 14.86
C VAL A 108 32.40 -34.49 13.55
N SER A 109 32.74 -35.11 12.40
CA SER A 109 32.24 -34.66 11.10
C SER A 109 30.74 -34.93 10.95
N LEU A 110 30.25 -36.06 11.46
CA LEU A 110 28.82 -36.39 11.48
C LEU A 110 28.04 -35.45 12.39
N GLN A 111 28.56 -35.12 13.57
CA GLN A 111 27.92 -34.15 14.46
C GLN A 111 27.77 -32.77 13.79
N LYS A 112 28.83 -32.30 13.11
CA LYS A 112 28.78 -31.02 12.37
C LYS A 112 27.79 -31.05 11.22
N LEU A 113 27.67 -32.19 10.54
CA LEU A 113 26.69 -32.36 9.48
C LEU A 113 25.27 -32.26 10.03
N GLU A 114 24.97 -32.95 11.14
CA GLU A 114 23.65 -32.91 11.78
C GLU A 114 23.28 -31.48 12.24
N GLU A 115 24.23 -30.75 12.82
CA GLU A 115 24.04 -29.35 13.20
C GLU A 115 23.76 -28.46 11.98
N ALA A 116 24.48 -28.66 10.88
CA ALA A 116 24.28 -27.91 9.64
C ALA A 116 22.93 -28.24 8.97
N GLU A 117 22.52 -29.51 8.97
CA GLU A 117 21.21 -29.95 8.47
C GLU A 117 20.06 -29.32 9.25
N LYS A 118 20.19 -29.28 10.59
CA LYS A 118 19.21 -28.61 11.44
C LYS A 118 19.13 -27.11 11.13
N MET A 119 20.27 -26.43 11.01
CA MET A 119 20.29 -25.00 10.63
C MET A 119 19.67 -24.76 9.25
N ALA A 120 19.93 -25.62 8.28
CA ALA A 120 19.35 -25.53 6.95
C ALA A 120 17.82 -25.72 6.99
N TYR A 121 17.34 -26.69 7.77
CA TYR A 121 15.90 -26.93 7.95
C TYR A 121 15.19 -25.72 8.58
N ASP A 122 15.76 -25.17 9.66
CA ASP A 122 15.21 -23.98 10.33
C ASP A 122 15.22 -22.76 9.38
N SER A 123 16.31 -22.56 8.64
CA SER A 123 16.41 -21.49 7.63
C SER A 123 15.38 -21.64 6.51
N GLU A 124 15.10 -22.86 6.05
CA GLU A 124 14.11 -23.12 5.00
C GLU A 124 12.69 -22.87 5.50
N ARG A 125 12.41 -23.21 6.76
CA ARG A 125 11.15 -22.88 7.42
C ARG A 125 10.95 -21.37 7.53
N ASP A 126 11.97 -20.65 7.97
CA ASP A 126 11.91 -19.19 8.09
C ASP A 126 11.73 -18.53 6.72
N ARG A 127 12.44 -19.02 5.69
CA ARG A 127 12.28 -18.57 4.30
C ARG A 127 10.83 -18.65 3.86
N LYS A 128 10.16 -19.77 4.13
CA LYS A 128 8.74 -19.97 3.77
C LYS A 128 7.81 -19.00 4.51
N VAL A 129 8.05 -18.76 5.80
CA VAL A 129 7.28 -17.79 6.59
C VAL A 129 7.46 -16.37 6.04
N PHE A 130 8.68 -15.99 5.65
CA PHE A 130 8.93 -14.69 5.04
C PHE A 130 8.29 -14.55 3.66
N GLU A 131 8.29 -15.61 2.86
CA GLU A 131 7.62 -15.65 1.55
C GLU A 131 6.10 -15.46 1.71
N ASP A 132 5.47 -16.19 2.62
CA ASP A 132 4.04 -16.04 2.94
C ASP A 132 3.72 -14.62 3.44
N ARG A 133 4.59 -14.04 4.28
CA ARG A 133 4.42 -12.66 4.76
C ARG A 133 4.55 -11.64 3.62
N ALA A 134 5.53 -11.80 2.75
CA ALA A 134 5.75 -10.92 1.61
C ALA A 134 4.55 -10.94 0.65
N MET A 135 4.02 -12.12 0.34
CA MET A 135 2.83 -12.26 -0.52
C MET A 135 1.60 -11.55 0.08
N ASN A 136 1.35 -11.72 1.38
CA ASN A 136 0.25 -11.04 2.06
C ASN A 136 0.43 -9.50 2.07
N GLU A 137 1.66 -9.03 2.21
CA GLU A 137 1.97 -7.61 2.23
C GLU A 137 1.84 -6.97 0.84
N GLU A 138 2.22 -7.69 -0.23
CA GLU A 138 1.97 -7.31 -1.62
C GLU A 138 0.46 -7.22 -1.92
N GLU A 139 -0.34 -8.20 -1.50
CA GLU A 139 -1.79 -8.17 -1.70
C GLU A 139 -2.42 -6.99 -0.96
N ARG A 140 -2.01 -6.74 0.30
CA ARG A 140 -2.48 -5.58 1.07
C ARG A 140 -2.12 -4.27 0.39
N MET A 141 -0.89 -4.16 -0.13
CA MET A 141 -0.42 -2.96 -0.84
C MET A 141 -1.26 -2.71 -2.09
N ALA A 142 -1.53 -3.75 -2.89
CA ALA A 142 -2.36 -3.63 -4.09
C ALA A 142 -3.78 -3.12 -3.79
N ILE A 143 -4.40 -3.61 -2.71
CA ILE A 143 -5.73 -3.13 -2.27
C ILE A 143 -5.66 -1.65 -1.86
N GLN A 144 -4.64 -1.26 -1.08
CA GLN A 144 -4.47 0.12 -0.64
C GLN A 144 -4.18 1.08 -1.80
N GLU A 145 -3.43 0.65 -2.82
CA GLU A 145 -3.20 1.44 -4.02
C GLU A 145 -4.48 1.67 -4.81
N MET A 146 -5.33 0.64 -4.94
CA MET A 146 -6.63 0.77 -5.60
C MET A 146 -7.53 1.75 -4.84
N GLN A 147 -7.65 1.61 -3.52
CA GLN A 147 -8.41 2.53 -2.66
C GLN A 147 -7.88 3.97 -2.74
N LEU A 148 -6.56 4.15 -2.76
CA LEU A 148 -5.95 5.47 -2.90
C LEU A 148 -6.30 6.11 -4.25
N LYS A 149 -6.30 5.32 -5.33
CA LYS A 149 -6.66 5.79 -6.67
C LYS A 149 -8.12 6.23 -6.72
N GLU A 150 -9.03 5.44 -6.15
CA GLU A 150 -10.46 5.79 -6.04
C GLU A 150 -10.67 7.07 -5.22
N ALA A 151 -10.03 7.16 -4.04
CA ALA A 151 -10.12 8.35 -3.19
C ALA A 151 -9.61 9.62 -3.90
N LYS A 152 -8.53 9.51 -4.68
CA LYS A 152 -8.03 10.62 -5.50
C LYS A 152 -9.03 11.04 -6.58
N GLN A 153 -9.63 10.09 -7.29
CA GLN A 153 -10.65 10.39 -8.30
C GLN A 153 -11.86 11.10 -7.69
N ILE A 154 -12.35 10.62 -6.54
CA ILE A 154 -13.47 11.26 -5.82
C ILE A 154 -13.10 12.70 -5.42
N ALA A 155 -11.88 12.91 -4.88
CA ALA A 155 -11.42 14.24 -4.50
C ALA A 155 -11.30 15.19 -5.71
N GLU A 156 -10.79 14.71 -6.84
CA GLU A 156 -10.71 15.49 -8.08
C GLU A 156 -12.09 15.85 -8.62
N GLU A 157 -13.04 14.91 -8.63
CA GLU A 157 -14.43 15.18 -9.04
C GLU A 157 -15.12 16.18 -8.11
N ALA A 158 -14.91 16.07 -6.80
CA ALA A 158 -15.43 17.03 -5.84
C ALA A 158 -14.85 18.43 -6.11
N ASN A 159 -13.54 18.54 -6.31
CA ASN A 159 -12.89 19.82 -6.62
C ASN A 159 -13.44 20.45 -7.92
N ARG A 160 -13.65 19.65 -8.97
CA ARG A 160 -14.27 20.15 -10.21
C ARG A 160 -15.68 20.69 -9.96
N LYS A 161 -16.51 19.98 -9.19
CA LYS A 161 -17.86 20.45 -8.80
C LYS A 161 -17.80 21.73 -7.97
N TYR A 162 -16.85 21.83 -7.02
CA TYR A 162 -16.65 23.04 -6.22
C TYR A 162 -16.26 24.23 -7.09
N GLU A 163 -15.34 24.06 -8.04
CA GLU A 163 -14.96 25.12 -8.97
C GLU A 163 -16.14 25.57 -9.85
N GLU A 164 -16.94 24.64 -10.36
CA GLU A 164 -18.13 24.98 -11.14
C GLU A 164 -19.17 25.77 -10.34
N VAL A 165 -19.43 25.36 -9.10
CA VAL A 165 -20.34 26.07 -8.18
C VAL A 165 -19.79 27.46 -7.85
N ALA A 166 -18.50 27.57 -7.55
CA ALA A 166 -17.86 28.85 -7.27
C ALA A 166 -17.97 29.81 -8.46
N ARG A 167 -17.74 29.33 -9.69
CA ARG A 167 -17.92 30.15 -10.91
C ARG A 167 -19.37 30.61 -11.09
N LYS A 168 -20.35 29.72 -10.85
CA LYS A 168 -21.78 30.07 -10.92
C LYS A 168 -22.17 31.10 -9.86
N LEU A 169 -21.63 30.97 -8.65
CA LEU A 169 -21.89 31.90 -7.55
C LEU A 169 -21.46 33.32 -7.92
N VAL A 170 -20.25 33.49 -8.47
CA VAL A 170 -19.75 34.81 -8.91
C VAL A 170 -20.66 35.46 -9.96
N VAL A 171 -21.23 34.66 -10.88
CA VAL A 171 -22.17 35.20 -11.88
C VAL A 171 -23.47 35.64 -11.22
N LEU A 172 -24.01 34.82 -10.31
CA LEU A 172 -25.23 35.14 -9.58
C LEU A 172 -25.08 36.37 -8.68
N GLU A 173 -23.94 36.51 -7.99
CA GLU A 173 -23.62 37.69 -7.18
C GLU A 173 -23.63 38.96 -8.04
N ARG A 174 -23.03 38.92 -9.23
CA ARG A 174 -23.05 40.06 -10.17
C ARG A 174 -24.45 40.38 -10.70
N ASP A 175 -25.25 39.37 -10.97
CA ASP A 175 -26.63 39.58 -11.44
C ASP A 175 -27.55 40.09 -10.31
N LEU A 176 -27.29 39.67 -9.07
CA LEU A 176 -27.93 40.20 -7.87
C LEU A 176 -27.59 41.69 -7.69
N GLU A 177 -26.31 42.08 -7.72
CA GLU A 177 -25.90 43.49 -7.63
C GLU A 177 -26.61 44.36 -8.68
N ARG A 178 -26.72 43.86 -9.93
CA ARG A 178 -27.45 44.56 -11.00
C ARG A 178 -28.96 44.65 -10.74
N ALA A 179 -29.55 43.64 -10.11
CA ALA A 179 -30.96 43.64 -9.74
C ALA A 179 -31.23 44.63 -8.60
N GLU A 180 -30.35 44.66 -7.60
CA GLU A 180 -30.41 45.59 -6.46
C GLU A 180 -30.33 47.04 -6.93
N VAL A 181 -29.32 47.39 -7.74
CA VAL A 181 -29.19 48.76 -8.31
C VAL A 181 -30.43 49.15 -9.12
N ARG A 182 -31.04 48.21 -9.86
CA ARG A 182 -32.30 48.49 -10.60
C ARG A 182 -33.48 48.72 -9.65
N ALA A 183 -33.58 47.94 -8.58
CA ALA A 183 -34.62 48.09 -7.56
C ALA A 183 -34.51 49.45 -6.87
N GLU A 184 -33.31 49.83 -6.41
CA GLU A 184 -33.04 51.13 -5.77
C GLU A 184 -33.42 52.31 -6.68
N ASN A 185 -33.04 52.26 -7.96
CA ASN A 185 -33.44 53.27 -8.95
C ASN A 185 -34.96 53.32 -9.15
N GLY A 186 -35.64 52.17 -9.09
CA GLY A 186 -37.09 52.09 -9.15
C GLY A 186 -37.76 52.73 -7.93
N GLU A 187 -37.27 52.42 -6.74
CA GLU A 187 -37.74 52.99 -5.48
C GLU A 187 -37.56 54.50 -5.43
N SER A 188 -36.41 55.03 -5.86
CA SER A 188 -36.18 56.48 -5.95
C SER A 188 -37.21 57.16 -6.86
N LYS A 189 -37.45 56.61 -8.05
CA LYS A 189 -38.46 57.15 -8.99
C LYS A 189 -39.87 57.08 -8.42
N CYS A 190 -40.23 55.97 -7.76
CA CYS A 190 -41.51 55.85 -7.08
C CYS A 190 -41.66 56.91 -5.99
N SER A 191 -40.61 57.16 -5.20
CA SER A 191 -40.62 58.19 -4.16
C SER A 191 -40.83 59.60 -4.75
N GLU A 192 -40.10 59.94 -5.82
CA GLU A 192 -40.28 61.21 -6.54
C GLU A 192 -41.71 61.36 -7.12
N MET A 193 -42.25 60.29 -7.70
CA MET A 193 -43.63 60.28 -8.21
C MET A 193 -44.66 60.46 -7.07
N VAL A 194 -44.44 59.84 -5.91
CA VAL A 194 -45.31 60.02 -4.75
C VAL A 194 -45.28 61.46 -4.23
N GLU A 195 -44.11 62.08 -4.18
CA GLU A 195 -43.97 63.48 -3.75
C GLU A 195 -44.62 64.44 -4.73
N THR A 196 -44.40 64.26 -6.04
CA THR A 196 -45.06 65.08 -7.07
C THR A 196 -46.58 64.92 -7.05
N LEU A 197 -47.09 63.69 -6.89
CA LEU A 197 -48.53 63.45 -6.73
C LEU A 197 -49.10 64.15 -5.50
N LYS A 198 -48.37 64.15 -4.38
CA LYS A 198 -48.78 64.90 -3.17
C LYS A 198 -48.89 66.39 -3.46
N ASN A 199 -47.88 66.99 -4.08
CA ASN A 199 -47.87 68.41 -4.45
C ASN A 199 -49.00 68.77 -5.42
N VAL A 200 -49.21 67.94 -6.46
CA VAL A 200 -50.32 68.13 -7.40
C VAL A 200 -51.66 68.03 -6.69
N THR A 201 -51.82 67.07 -5.78
CA THR A 201 -53.05 66.91 -4.98
C THR A 201 -53.32 68.14 -4.11
N GLU A 202 -52.30 68.70 -3.45
CA GLU A 202 -52.41 69.93 -2.67
C GLU A 202 -52.77 71.15 -3.53
N ASN A 203 -52.16 71.27 -4.72
CA ASN A 203 -52.48 72.32 -5.68
C ASN A 203 -53.92 72.20 -6.21
N THR A 204 -54.35 70.98 -6.57
CA THR A 204 -55.73 70.73 -7.04
C THR A 204 -56.74 71.11 -5.97
N LYS A 205 -56.53 70.73 -4.71
CA LYS A 205 -57.40 71.15 -3.60
C LYS A 205 -57.50 72.67 -3.46
N SER A 206 -56.37 73.36 -3.63
CA SER A 206 -56.32 74.83 -3.57
C SER A 206 -57.07 75.47 -4.75
N LEU A 207 -56.93 74.92 -5.96
CA LEU A 207 -57.66 75.36 -7.15
C LEU A 207 -59.16 75.06 -7.05
N GLU A 208 -59.55 73.92 -6.50
CA GLU A 208 -60.95 73.58 -6.23
C GLU A 208 -61.59 74.58 -5.26
N ALA A 209 -60.89 74.93 -4.18
CA ALA A 209 -61.35 75.95 -3.24
C ALA A 209 -61.51 77.32 -3.91
N LEU A 210 -60.54 77.75 -4.72
CA LEU A 210 -60.64 79.00 -5.50
C LEU A 210 -61.76 78.97 -6.53
N SER A 211 -61.96 77.84 -7.22
CA SER A 211 -63.06 77.68 -8.17
C SER A 211 -64.40 77.77 -7.46
N PHE A 212 -64.54 77.20 -6.26
CA PHE A 212 -65.75 77.30 -5.45
C PHE A 212 -66.01 78.76 -5.05
N GLU A 213 -64.99 79.49 -4.57
CA GLU A 213 -65.13 80.93 -4.27
C GLU A 213 -65.50 81.78 -5.49
N CYS A 214 -64.94 81.48 -6.67
CA CYS A 214 -65.29 82.16 -7.90
C CYS A 214 -66.74 81.87 -8.30
N SER A 215 -67.19 80.61 -8.22
CA SER A 215 -68.58 80.23 -8.47
C SER A 215 -69.54 80.97 -7.53
N GLU A 216 -69.25 81.04 -6.22
CA GLU A 216 -70.08 81.80 -5.27
C GLU A 216 -70.13 83.30 -5.61
N LYS A 217 -69.02 83.87 -6.12
CA LYS A 217 -69.00 85.27 -6.57
C LYS A 217 -69.83 85.45 -7.84
N GLU A 218 -69.73 84.53 -8.78
CA GLU A 218 -70.54 84.52 -10.01
C GLU A 218 -72.03 84.48 -9.67
N ASP A 219 -72.47 83.57 -8.80
CA ASP A 219 -73.86 83.49 -8.35
C ASP A 219 -74.36 84.81 -7.74
N ARG A 220 -73.55 85.44 -6.87
CA ARG A 220 -73.88 86.76 -6.28
C ARG A 220 -73.96 87.86 -7.33
N TYR A 221 -73.06 87.87 -8.32
CA TYR A 221 -73.12 88.83 -9.40
C TYR A 221 -74.33 88.60 -10.30
N GLU A 222 -74.70 87.36 -10.61
CA GLU A 222 -75.92 87.04 -11.35
C GLU A 222 -77.18 87.51 -10.61
N GLU A 223 -77.30 87.26 -9.30
CA GLU A 223 -78.40 87.78 -8.49
C GLU A 223 -78.44 89.31 -8.51
N ARG A 224 -77.27 89.96 -8.41
CA ARG A 224 -77.18 91.42 -8.45
C ARG A 224 -77.58 91.98 -9.81
N ILE A 225 -77.16 91.34 -10.90
CA ILE A 225 -77.53 91.72 -12.27
C ILE A 225 -79.05 91.60 -12.44
N LYS A 226 -79.65 90.46 -12.05
CA LYS A 226 -81.12 90.28 -12.10
C LYS A 226 -81.86 91.38 -11.36
N LEU A 227 -81.42 91.72 -10.15
CA LEU A 227 -82.03 92.78 -9.34
C LEU A 227 -81.86 94.18 -9.97
N LEU A 228 -80.73 94.43 -10.62
CA LEU A 228 -80.50 95.69 -11.35
C LEU A 228 -81.33 95.75 -12.64
N ASP A 229 -81.47 94.65 -13.37
CA ASP A 229 -82.33 94.55 -14.56
C ASP A 229 -83.80 94.76 -14.21
N ASP A 230 -84.29 94.18 -13.11
CA ASP A 230 -85.65 94.39 -12.65
C ASP A 230 -85.89 95.86 -12.28
N LYS A 231 -84.95 96.50 -11.58
CA LYS A 231 -85.00 97.94 -11.30
C LYS A 231 -84.96 98.80 -12.56
N LEU A 232 -84.16 98.41 -13.55
CA LEU A 232 -84.08 99.10 -14.83
C LEU A 232 -85.44 99.04 -15.54
N LYS A 233 -86.06 97.85 -15.63
CA LYS A 233 -87.41 97.69 -16.20
C LYS A 233 -88.46 98.52 -15.46
N GLU A 234 -88.43 98.54 -14.12
CA GLU A 234 -89.33 99.39 -13.34
C GLU A 234 -89.12 100.88 -13.66
N ALA A 235 -87.87 101.32 -13.75
CA ALA A 235 -87.53 102.69 -14.12
C ALA A 235 -87.95 103.03 -15.57
N GLU A 236 -87.79 102.10 -16.52
CA GLU A 236 -88.23 102.23 -17.91
C GLU A 236 -89.75 102.35 -18.01
N ILE A 237 -90.50 101.46 -17.34
CA ILE A 237 -91.98 101.55 -17.27
C ILE A 237 -92.41 102.89 -16.67
N HIS A 238 -91.71 103.35 -15.62
CA HIS A 238 -92.01 104.64 -15.00
C HIS A 238 -91.72 105.81 -15.94
N ALA A 239 -90.58 105.78 -16.65
CA ALA A 239 -90.21 106.77 -17.65
C ALA A 239 -91.20 106.80 -18.82
N GLU A 240 -91.61 105.64 -19.37
CA GLU A 240 -92.65 105.56 -20.40
C GLU A 240 -93.98 106.15 -19.93
N SER A 241 -94.38 105.87 -18.69
CA SER A 241 -95.61 106.43 -18.11
C SER A 241 -95.53 107.96 -17.98
N ALA A 242 -94.37 108.47 -17.57
CA ALA A 242 -94.09 109.89 -17.52
C ALA A 242 -94.11 110.53 -18.92
N GLU A 243 -93.53 109.89 -19.93
CA GLU A 243 -93.57 110.34 -21.33
C GLU A 243 -95.00 110.38 -21.88
N ARG A 244 -95.79 109.31 -21.69
CA ARG A 244 -97.21 109.29 -22.11
C ARG A 244 -98.01 110.40 -21.43
N SER A 245 -97.71 110.68 -20.16
CA SER A 245 -98.34 111.78 -19.43
C SER A 245 -97.91 113.15 -19.97
N ALA A 246 -96.63 113.32 -20.31
CA ALA A 246 -96.11 114.51 -20.95
C ALA A 246 -96.74 114.73 -22.33
N ASP A 247 -96.92 113.70 -23.14
CA ASP A 247 -97.55 113.81 -24.46
C ASP A 247 -99.05 114.13 -24.38
N LYS A 248 -99.77 113.57 -23.38
CA LYS A 248 -101.14 114.00 -23.08
C LYS A 248 -101.20 115.50 -22.74
N LEU A 249 -100.29 115.96 -21.89
CA LEU A 249 -100.20 117.37 -21.52
C LEU A 249 -99.87 118.25 -22.74
N LYS A 250 -98.92 117.85 -23.60
CA LYS A 250 -98.64 118.55 -24.86
C LYS A 250 -99.88 118.64 -25.75
N LYS A 251 -100.65 117.56 -25.88
CA LYS A 251 -101.89 117.57 -26.66
C LYS A 251 -102.93 118.53 -26.07
N THR A 252 -103.10 118.55 -24.74
CA THR A 252 -103.98 119.53 -24.10
C THR A 252 -103.50 120.96 -24.28
N VAL A 253 -102.18 121.20 -24.31
CA VAL A 253 -101.61 122.52 -24.62
C VAL A 253 -101.98 122.92 -26.04
N VAL A 254 -101.77 122.04 -27.03
CA VAL A 254 -102.14 122.31 -28.44
C VAL A 254 -103.65 122.57 -28.58
N ASP A 255 -104.50 121.78 -27.91
CA ASP A 255 -105.95 121.99 -27.94
C ASP A 255 -106.34 123.35 -27.32
N LEU A 256 -105.71 123.75 -26.21
CA LEU A 256 -105.91 125.06 -25.58
C LEU A 256 -105.38 126.21 -26.44
N GLU A 257 -104.23 126.04 -27.10
CA GLU A 257 -103.67 127.01 -28.06
C GLU A 257 -104.58 127.17 -29.29
N GLY A 258 -105.21 126.08 -29.75
CA GLY A 258 -106.23 126.11 -30.80
C GLY A 258 -107.49 126.86 -30.37
N GLN A 259 -107.99 126.62 -29.15
CA GLN A 259 -109.12 127.38 -28.59
C GLN A 259 -108.79 128.87 -28.42
N LEU A 260 -107.56 129.18 -28.00
CA LEU A 260 -107.09 130.57 -27.88
C LEU A 260 -107.03 131.25 -29.24
N SER A 261 -106.52 130.57 -30.27
CA SER A 261 -106.45 131.11 -31.63
C SER A 261 -107.84 131.43 -32.18
N LEU A 262 -108.82 130.54 -31.97
CA LEU A 262 -110.23 130.78 -32.32
C LEU A 262 -110.82 131.98 -31.56
N ALA A 263 -110.48 132.14 -30.28
CA ALA A 263 -110.90 133.29 -29.49
C ALA A 263 -110.26 134.60 -29.99
N ILE A 264 -108.99 134.55 -30.43
CA ILE A 264 -108.29 135.68 -31.04
C ILE A 264 -108.93 136.04 -32.39
N GLU A 265 -109.25 135.06 -33.24
CA GLU A 265 -109.97 135.31 -34.51
C GLU A 265 -111.30 136.00 -34.27
N LYS A 266 -112.12 135.50 -33.34
CA LYS A 266 -113.37 136.15 -32.94
C LYS A 266 -113.17 137.57 -32.42
N LYS A 267 -112.11 137.82 -31.65
CA LYS A 267 -111.76 139.16 -31.16
C LYS A 267 -111.39 140.08 -32.33
N THR A 268 -110.59 139.62 -33.29
CA THR A 268 -110.22 140.40 -34.47
C THR A 268 -111.41 140.68 -35.39
N GLU A 269 -112.37 139.76 -35.47
CA GLU A 269 -113.62 139.95 -36.24
C GLU A 269 -114.54 141.00 -35.57
N LEU A 270 -114.61 140.98 -34.24
CA LEU A 270 -115.24 142.02 -33.42
C LEU A 270 -114.53 143.37 -33.55
N GLU A 271 -113.21 143.39 -33.61
CA GLU A 271 -112.42 144.62 -33.81
C GLU A 271 -112.62 145.20 -35.22
N LYS A 272 -112.70 144.36 -36.26
CA LYS A 272 -113.02 144.81 -37.62
C LYS A 272 -114.44 145.38 -37.74
N THR A 273 -115.42 144.76 -37.07
CA THR A 273 -116.80 145.30 -37.04
C THR A 273 -116.88 146.59 -36.24
N LEU A 274 -116.05 146.74 -35.19
CA LEU A 274 -115.89 148.00 -34.46
C LEU A 274 -115.21 149.08 -35.33
N GLU A 275 -114.22 148.71 -36.14
CA GLU A 275 -113.50 149.64 -37.02
C GLU A 275 -114.37 150.14 -38.18
N VAL A 276 -115.23 149.28 -38.75
CA VAL A 276 -116.26 149.66 -39.73
C VAL A 276 -117.30 150.60 -39.11
N THR A 277 -117.78 150.33 -37.89
CA THR A 277 -118.74 151.21 -37.20
C THR A 277 -118.10 152.52 -36.73
N MET A 278 -116.81 152.54 -36.39
CA MET A 278 -116.08 153.77 -36.07
C MET A 278 -115.78 154.62 -37.32
N GLN A 279 -115.50 154.01 -38.48
CA GLN A 279 -115.36 154.73 -39.75
C GLN A 279 -116.69 155.34 -40.23
N GLU A 280 -117.84 154.72 -39.94
CA GLU A 280 -119.17 155.29 -40.21
C GLU A 280 -119.51 156.50 -39.30
N LEU A 281 -118.80 156.67 -38.17
CA LEU A 281 -119.03 157.74 -37.19
C LEU A 281 -118.07 158.93 -37.31
N SER A 282 -116.99 158.84 -38.10
CA SER A 282 -115.98 159.90 -38.24
C SER A 282 -116.04 160.58 -39.60
N VAL A 283 -116.77 161.70 -39.70
CA VAL A 283 -116.91 162.65 -40.85
C VAL A 283 -118.33 162.73 -41.46
N LEU A 284 -119.33 162.40 -40.65
CA LEU A 284 -120.22 163.46 -40.14
C LEU A 284 -119.47 164.30 -39.11
#